data_AF-G4TTF2-F1
#
_entry.id   AF-G4TTF2-F1
#
_cell.length_a   1.000
_cell.length_b   1.000
_cell.length_c   1.000
_cell.angle_alpha   90.00
_cell.angle_beta   90.00
_cell.angle_gamma   90.00
#
_symmetry.space_group_name_H-M   'P 1'
#
loop_
_entity.id
_entity.type
_entity.pdbx_description
1 polymer ?
#
loop_
_entity_poly.entity_id
_entity_poly.type
_entity_poly.pdbx_seq_one_letter_code
_entity_poly.pdbx_strand_id
1 'polypeptide(L)'
;MTYSGSCGSLRFESDTGERVIALFGVHEYKRWCDIVTLLPATDTACKLLPQWLFVVDDPEGNLATVSHENRMRTRIRAIKGALELPDETISSPLAKPIRMSYKIRVRIYQTKPDAFFRVVEQSVWTGGSWTKNGDEFILDMHTSGTSGALRLLADNGEHIIAVFGVHNYKRWCDIVTALGKDASGTKLLPEWYVEGTNRGKVKWSQLAEYNVDSTTPVRRNFAIKYTIPEGNDLVATLFVGW
;
A
#
# COMPACT_ATOMS: atom_id res chain seq x y z
N MET A 1 -19.15 6.23 18.62
CA MET A 1 -19.52 6.77 17.29
C MET A 1 -18.69 6.05 16.25
N THR A 2 -19.33 5.35 15.32
CA THR A 2 -18.66 4.67 14.21
C THR A 2 -18.50 5.67 13.07
N TYR A 3 -17.28 6.18 12.87
CA TYR A 3 -16.95 6.99 11.70
C TYR A 3 -17.10 6.13 10.43
N SER A 4 -18.09 6.46 9.60
CA SER A 4 -18.28 5.82 8.29
C SER A 4 -17.66 6.70 7.21
N GLY A 5 -16.45 6.33 6.81
CA GLY A 5 -15.73 6.97 5.72
C GLY A 5 -15.01 5.91 4.89
N SER A 6 -15.09 6.02 3.57
CA SER A 6 -14.31 5.20 2.65
C SER A 6 -13.53 6.12 1.72
N CYS A 7 -12.29 5.76 1.44
CA CYS A 7 -11.43 6.52 0.54
C CYS A 7 -10.59 5.58 -0.31
N GLY A 8 -10.16 6.08 -1.46
CA GLY A 8 -9.28 5.41 -2.39
C GLY A 8 -8.39 6.42 -3.10
N SER A 9 -7.39 5.90 -3.80
CA SER A 9 -6.47 6.70 -4.58
C SER A 9 -6.11 6.03 -5.90
N LEU A 10 -5.98 6.82 -6.96
CA LEU A 10 -5.33 6.42 -8.20
C LEU A 10 -4.03 7.18 -8.33
N ARG A 11 -2.94 6.48 -8.66
CA ARG A 11 -1.63 7.08 -8.90
C ARG A 11 -1.29 6.96 -10.38
N PHE A 12 -0.89 8.07 -10.96
CA PHE A 12 -0.37 8.18 -12.31
C PHE A 12 1.10 8.60 -12.22
N GLU A 13 1.94 7.97 -13.04
CA GLU A 13 3.36 8.33 -13.18
C GLU A 13 3.65 8.41 -14.68
N SER A 14 4.20 9.54 -15.13
CA SER A 14 4.62 9.73 -16.52
C SER A 14 6.00 9.13 -16.77
N ASP A 15 6.34 8.92 -18.04
CA ASP A 15 7.69 8.51 -18.46
C ASP A 15 8.76 9.55 -18.10
N THR A 16 8.36 10.81 -17.89
CA THR A 16 9.22 11.92 -17.42
C THR A 16 9.37 11.95 -15.90
N GLY A 17 8.72 11.04 -15.17
CA GLY A 17 8.79 10.92 -13.71
C GLY A 17 7.83 11.86 -12.96
N GLU A 18 6.90 12.54 -13.65
CA GLU A 18 5.86 13.34 -13.01
C GLU A 18 4.83 12.43 -12.36
N ARG A 19 4.42 12.76 -11.13
CA ARG A 19 3.49 11.95 -10.35
C ARG A 19 2.24 12.73 -10.00
N VAL A 20 1.10 12.13 -10.27
CA VAL A 20 -0.22 12.65 -9.92
C VAL A 20 -0.95 11.61 -9.09
N ILE A 21 -1.49 12.01 -7.94
CA ILE A 21 -2.39 11.16 -7.16
C ILE A 21 -3.76 11.80 -7.15
N ALA A 22 -4.75 11.10 -7.71
CA ALA A 22 -6.14 11.43 -7.53
C ALA A 22 -6.67 10.71 -6.28
N LEU A 23 -7.16 11.46 -5.31
CA LEU A 23 -7.79 10.96 -4.10
C LEU A 23 -9.30 11.12 -4.24
N PHE A 24 -10.06 10.14 -3.76
CA PHE A 24 -11.51 10.18 -3.75
C PHE A 24 -12.04 9.49 -2.51
N GLY A 25 -13.18 9.95 -2.01
CA GLY A 25 -13.83 9.31 -0.88
C GLY A 25 -15.24 9.78 -0.62
N VAL A 26 -15.86 9.12 0.36
CA VAL A 26 -17.15 9.45 0.93
C VAL A 26 -17.00 9.55 2.43
N HIS A 27 -17.47 10.64 3.02
CA HIS A 27 -17.57 10.83 4.46
C HIS A 27 -18.93 11.46 4.77
N GLU A 28 -19.70 10.89 5.71
CA GLU A 28 -21.05 11.38 6.06
C GLU A 28 -21.95 11.62 4.83
N TYR A 29 -21.95 10.65 3.90
CA TYR A 29 -22.71 10.73 2.63
C TYR A 29 -22.29 11.86 1.67
N LYS A 30 -21.24 12.61 1.98
CA LYS A 30 -20.66 13.62 1.09
C LYS A 30 -19.47 13.03 0.33
N ARG A 31 -19.49 13.20 -0.99
CA ARG A 31 -18.41 12.80 -1.89
C ARG A 31 -17.35 13.89 -1.93
N TRP A 32 -16.08 13.50 -1.95
CA TRP A 32 -14.96 14.41 -2.13
C TRP A 32 -13.96 13.82 -3.14
N CYS A 33 -13.26 14.69 -3.86
CA CYS A 33 -12.13 14.34 -4.70
C CYS A 33 -11.05 15.41 -4.59
N ASP A 34 -9.79 15.02 -4.70
CA ASP A 34 -8.66 15.94 -4.74
C ASP A 34 -7.57 15.40 -5.69
N ILE A 35 -6.74 16.30 -6.22
CA ILE A 35 -5.63 15.97 -7.11
C ILE A 35 -4.36 16.55 -6.51
N VAL A 36 -3.47 15.67 -6.06
CA VAL A 36 -2.16 16.06 -5.57
C VAL A 36 -1.15 15.91 -6.71
N THR A 37 -0.58 17.04 -7.13
CA THR A 37 0.54 17.10 -8.06
C THR A 37 1.83 17.41 -7.30
N LEU A 38 2.98 17.08 -7.89
CA LEU A 38 4.33 17.40 -7.37
C LEU A 38 4.71 16.68 -6.07
N LEU A 39 4.35 15.39 -5.93
CA LEU A 39 4.79 14.62 -4.78
C LEU A 39 6.29 14.28 -4.85
N PRO A 40 7.06 14.50 -3.77
CA PRO A 40 8.40 13.98 -3.66
C PRO A 40 8.42 12.47 -3.90
N ALA A 41 9.51 11.95 -4.45
CA ALA A 41 9.59 10.53 -4.85
C ALA A 41 9.33 9.52 -3.70
N THR A 42 9.35 10.00 -2.44
CA THR A 42 9.21 9.24 -1.20
C THR A 42 7.80 9.22 -0.59
N ASP A 43 6.86 10.01 -1.15
CA ASP A 43 5.52 10.12 -0.61
C ASP A 43 4.53 9.20 -1.33
N THR A 44 3.73 8.49 -0.53
CA THR A 44 2.70 7.56 -0.99
C THR A 44 1.34 7.99 -0.47
N ALA A 45 0.27 7.62 -1.20
CA ALA A 45 -1.10 7.88 -0.78
C ALA A 45 -1.36 7.42 0.67
N CYS A 46 -0.80 6.28 1.09
CA CYS A 46 -0.95 5.77 2.46
C CYS A 46 -0.31 6.62 3.56
N LYS A 47 0.63 7.53 3.26
CA LYS A 47 1.10 8.54 4.24
C LYS A 47 0.16 9.74 4.31
N LEU A 48 -0.52 10.05 3.21
CA LEU A 48 -1.47 11.15 3.11
C LEU A 48 -2.80 10.75 3.75
N LEU A 49 -3.37 9.58 3.41
CA LEU A 49 -4.72 9.18 3.86
C LEU A 49 -4.94 9.23 5.40
N PRO A 50 -4.01 8.83 6.27
CA PRO A 50 -4.20 8.94 7.72
C PRO A 50 -4.17 10.39 8.22
N GLN A 51 -3.39 11.28 7.62
CA GLN A 51 -3.28 12.68 8.07
C GLN A 51 -4.50 13.54 7.69
N TRP A 52 -5.31 13.07 6.75
CA TRP A 52 -6.48 13.78 6.24
C TRP A 52 -7.79 13.25 6.82
N LEU A 53 -7.74 12.08 7.50
CA LEU A 53 -8.86 11.50 8.23
C LEU A 53 -9.13 12.19 9.58
N PHE A 54 -8.20 13.02 10.08
CA PHE A 54 -8.29 13.69 11.39
C PHE A 54 -8.58 15.20 11.30
N VAL A 55 -9.56 15.66 10.51
CA VAL A 55 -10.03 17.05 10.67
C VAL A 55 -11.52 17.18 10.33
N VAL A 56 -12.40 16.67 11.18
CA VAL A 56 -13.76 17.22 11.34
C VAL A 56 -14.23 16.98 12.77
N ASP A 57 -13.89 17.87 13.69
CA ASP A 57 -14.66 18.07 14.92
C ASP A 57 -14.87 19.59 15.05
N ASP A 58 -16.05 20.05 14.68
CA ASP A 58 -16.59 21.35 15.10
C ASP A 58 -17.97 21.07 15.70
N PRO A 59 -18.15 21.22 17.03
CA PRO A 59 -19.41 20.91 17.70
C PRO A 59 -20.55 21.87 17.36
N GLU A 60 -20.32 22.97 16.63
CA GLU A 60 -21.27 24.09 16.55
C GLU A 60 -22.00 24.23 15.21
N GLY A 61 -21.88 23.26 14.29
CA GLY A 61 -22.82 23.14 13.16
C GLY A 61 -22.89 24.32 12.19
N ASN A 62 -21.87 25.18 12.14
CA ASN A 62 -21.81 26.27 11.18
C ASN A 62 -20.99 25.87 9.94
N LEU A 63 -21.59 26.08 8.76
CA LEU A 63 -21.05 25.76 7.44
C LEU A 63 -19.61 26.27 7.24
N ALA A 64 -18.63 25.39 7.48
CA ALA A 64 -17.21 25.65 7.28
C ALA A 64 -16.81 25.51 5.81
N THR A 65 -17.37 26.33 4.91
CA THR A 65 -16.86 26.47 3.53
C THR A 65 -15.66 27.43 3.47
N VAL A 66 -15.40 28.23 4.51
CA VAL A 66 -14.40 29.33 4.49
C VAL A 66 -13.12 29.02 5.28
N SER A 67 -13.07 27.92 6.04
CA SER A 67 -11.88 27.55 6.85
C SER A 67 -10.86 26.67 6.10
N HIS A 68 -11.31 25.91 5.10
CA HIS A 68 -10.48 24.95 4.38
C HIS A 68 -9.46 25.63 3.44
N GLU A 69 -9.87 26.67 2.70
CA GLU A 69 -9.04 27.32 1.69
C GLU A 69 -7.87 28.13 2.30
N ASN A 70 -8.11 28.83 3.42
CA ASN A 70 -7.11 29.69 4.06
C ASN A 70 -6.03 28.90 4.83
N ARG A 71 -6.37 27.76 5.43
CA ARG A 71 -5.37 26.88 6.06
C ARG A 71 -4.55 26.09 5.04
N MET A 72 -5.13 25.76 3.88
CA MET A 72 -4.42 25.10 2.77
C MET A 72 -3.41 26.02 2.06
N ARG A 73 -3.76 27.28 1.78
CA ARG A 73 -2.81 28.26 1.20
C ARG A 73 -1.61 28.54 2.11
N THR A 74 -1.81 28.51 3.42
CA THR A 74 -0.76 28.74 4.41
C THR A 74 0.26 27.59 4.44
N ARG A 75 -0.18 26.34 4.27
CA ARG A 75 0.72 25.18 4.22
C ARG A 75 1.42 25.01 2.86
N ILE A 76 0.77 25.35 1.75
CA ILE A 76 1.43 25.39 0.43
C ILE A 76 2.51 26.50 0.39
N ARG A 77 2.29 27.64 1.05
CA ARG A 77 3.32 28.68 1.22
C ARG A 77 4.49 28.22 2.11
N ALA A 78 4.23 27.44 3.16
CA ALA A 78 5.31 26.88 3.99
C ALA A 78 6.18 25.87 3.23
N ILE A 79 5.59 25.07 2.33
CA ILE A 79 6.32 24.14 1.46
C ILE A 79 7.08 24.89 0.36
N LYS A 80 6.53 25.98 -0.20
CA LYS A 80 7.25 26.85 -1.16
C LYS A 80 8.36 27.67 -0.50
N GLY A 81 8.16 28.17 0.72
CA GLY A 81 9.16 28.95 1.47
C GLY A 81 10.32 28.10 1.99
N ALA A 82 10.12 26.81 2.22
CA ALA A 82 11.20 25.86 2.53
C ALA A 82 12.00 25.43 1.27
N LEU A 83 11.58 25.85 0.07
CA LEU A 83 12.24 25.54 -1.21
C LEU A 83 13.23 26.61 -1.68
N GLU A 84 13.26 27.78 -1.04
CA GLU A 84 14.27 28.82 -1.27
C GLU A 84 15.41 28.64 -0.25
N LEU A 85 16.34 27.74 -0.57
CA LEU A 85 17.62 27.67 0.13
C LEU A 85 18.57 28.75 -0.44
N PRO A 86 19.39 29.42 0.41
CA PRO A 86 20.39 30.35 -0.06
C PRO A 86 21.47 29.62 -0.86
N ASP A 87 21.94 30.32 -1.90
CA ASP A 87 23.00 29.92 -2.83
C ASP A 87 24.34 29.80 -2.07
N GLU A 88 24.72 28.59 -1.67
CA GLU A 88 26.06 28.29 -1.16
C GLU A 88 26.78 27.27 -2.06
N THR A 89 27.65 27.83 -2.89
CA THR A 89 29.00 27.37 -3.26
C THR A 89 29.26 25.85 -3.36
N ILE A 90 29.45 25.45 -4.61
CA ILE A 90 30.03 24.23 -5.16
C ILE A 90 31.06 23.55 -4.24
N SER A 91 30.73 22.35 -3.77
CA SER A 91 31.70 21.34 -3.32
C SER A 91 31.21 19.94 -3.67
N SER A 92 31.84 19.35 -4.71
CA SER A 92 31.95 17.92 -5.06
C SER A 92 30.64 17.12 -5.28
N PRO A 93 30.51 16.32 -6.37
CA PRO A 93 29.39 15.42 -6.53
C PRO A 93 29.53 14.23 -5.57
N LEU A 94 29.05 14.40 -4.34
CA LEU A 94 28.83 13.27 -3.43
C LEU A 94 27.79 12.38 -4.11
N ALA A 95 28.20 11.21 -4.58
CA ALA A 95 27.33 10.24 -5.22
C ALA A 95 26.07 10.05 -4.36
N LYS A 96 24.91 10.41 -4.92
CA LYS A 96 23.60 10.16 -4.32
C LYS A 96 23.58 8.70 -3.86
N PRO A 97 23.34 8.39 -2.56
CA PRO A 97 23.35 7.02 -2.10
C PRO A 97 22.33 6.26 -2.95
N ILE A 98 22.80 5.23 -3.67
CA ILE A 98 21.96 4.37 -4.48
C ILE A 98 21.01 3.68 -3.50
N ARG A 99 19.79 4.21 -3.37
CA ARG A 99 18.74 3.50 -2.64
C ARG A 99 18.44 2.26 -3.45
N MET A 100 18.80 1.11 -2.91
CA MET A 100 18.50 -0.17 -3.55
C MET A 100 16.98 -0.35 -3.62
N SER A 101 16.44 -0.34 -4.83
CA SER A 101 15.06 -0.70 -5.09
C SER A 101 14.91 -2.22 -5.11
N TYR A 102 13.71 -2.69 -4.77
CA TYR A 102 13.32 -4.08 -4.83
C TYR A 102 12.08 -4.22 -5.69
N LYS A 103 12.02 -5.31 -6.44
CA LYS A 103 10.88 -5.71 -7.24
C LYS A 103 10.44 -7.10 -6.83
N ILE A 104 9.15 -7.30 -6.61
CA ILE A 104 8.56 -8.63 -6.41
C ILE A 104 7.54 -8.86 -7.51
N ARG A 105 7.83 -9.80 -8.42
CA ARG A 105 6.87 -10.28 -9.42
C ARG A 105 6.06 -11.42 -8.83
N VAL A 106 4.74 -11.27 -8.80
CA VAL A 106 3.80 -12.23 -8.24
C VAL A 106 2.96 -12.83 -9.35
N ARG A 107 2.99 -14.16 -9.46
CA ARG A 107 2.07 -14.95 -10.29
C ARG A 107 1.03 -15.62 -9.40
N ILE A 108 -0.22 -15.64 -9.84
CA ILE A 108 -1.32 -16.26 -9.11
C ILE A 108 -1.75 -17.53 -9.85
N TYR A 109 -1.67 -18.67 -9.18
CA TYR A 109 -2.14 -19.96 -9.70
C TYR A 109 -3.33 -20.43 -8.89
N GLN A 110 -4.45 -20.67 -9.57
CA GLN A 110 -5.66 -21.20 -8.97
C GLN A 110 -5.83 -22.64 -9.41
N THR A 111 -5.75 -23.56 -8.46
CA THR A 111 -5.65 -25.00 -8.74
C THR A 111 -6.96 -25.74 -8.52
N LYS A 112 -7.87 -25.19 -7.70
CA LYS A 112 -9.17 -25.78 -7.41
C LYS A 112 -10.28 -25.00 -8.12
N PRO A 113 -11.07 -25.63 -9.01
CA PRO A 113 -12.06 -24.94 -9.85
C PRO A 113 -13.40 -24.62 -9.13
N ASP A 114 -13.51 -24.90 -7.84
CA ASP A 114 -14.74 -24.70 -7.06
C ASP A 114 -15.01 -23.23 -6.67
N ALA A 115 -14.04 -22.35 -6.90
CA ALA A 115 -14.17 -20.90 -6.74
C ALA A 115 -13.14 -20.19 -7.63
N PHE A 116 -13.48 -19.02 -8.15
CA PHE A 116 -12.55 -18.19 -8.92
C PHE A 116 -12.26 -16.87 -8.21
N PHE A 117 -11.00 -16.69 -7.81
CA PHE A 117 -10.49 -15.49 -7.16
C PHE A 117 -10.01 -14.45 -8.17
N ARG A 118 -10.32 -13.20 -7.91
CA ARG A 118 -9.75 -12.04 -8.61
C ARG A 118 -9.18 -11.05 -7.61
N VAL A 119 -8.16 -10.32 -8.02
CA VAL A 119 -7.61 -9.21 -7.24
C VAL A 119 -8.61 -8.04 -7.24
N VAL A 120 -8.98 -7.56 -6.06
CA VAL A 120 -9.94 -6.46 -5.84
C VAL A 120 -9.35 -5.27 -5.10
N GLU A 121 -8.13 -5.40 -4.57
CA GLU A 121 -7.39 -4.30 -3.97
C GLU A 121 -5.89 -4.56 -4.14
N GLN A 122 -5.16 -3.47 -4.39
CA GLN A 122 -3.71 -3.42 -4.37
C GLN A 122 -3.33 -2.29 -3.42
N SER A 123 -2.57 -2.60 -2.38
CA SER A 123 -2.14 -1.60 -1.41
C SER A 123 -0.63 -1.70 -1.17
N VAL A 124 -0.02 -0.58 -0.79
CA VAL A 124 1.41 -0.48 -0.46
C VAL A 124 1.51 0.25 0.86
N TRP A 125 2.37 -0.21 1.78
CA TRP A 125 2.56 0.48 3.05
C TRP A 125 3.20 1.86 2.83
N THR A 126 4.46 1.90 2.39
CA THR A 126 5.16 3.14 2.03
C THR A 126 6.14 2.94 0.87
N GLY A 127 6.44 3.99 0.11
CA GLY A 127 7.55 3.99 -0.85
C GLY A 127 7.53 2.88 -1.91
N GLY A 128 6.41 2.68 -2.61
CA GLY A 128 6.29 1.72 -3.70
C GLY A 128 5.00 1.84 -4.51
N SER A 129 4.79 0.92 -5.44
CA SER A 129 3.61 0.83 -6.30
C SER A 129 3.38 -0.59 -6.79
N TRP A 130 2.12 -0.94 -7.04
CA TRP A 130 1.77 -2.12 -7.82
C TRP A 130 1.55 -1.72 -9.28
N THR A 131 2.05 -2.55 -10.19
CA THR A 131 1.69 -2.54 -11.60
C THR A 131 1.26 -3.95 -12.01
N LYS A 132 0.57 -4.06 -13.16
CA LYS A 132 0.21 -5.36 -13.74
C LYS A 132 0.81 -5.43 -15.15
N ASN A 133 1.50 -6.53 -15.46
CA ASN A 133 2.04 -6.81 -16.77
C ASN A 133 1.67 -8.24 -17.18
N GLY A 134 0.78 -8.37 -18.18
CA GLY A 134 0.17 -9.66 -18.50
C GLY A 134 -0.51 -10.28 -17.28
N ASP A 135 -0.08 -11.49 -16.91
CA ASP A 135 -0.61 -12.24 -15.76
C ASP A 135 0.18 -12.03 -14.46
N GLU A 136 1.18 -11.14 -14.46
CA GLU A 136 1.99 -10.82 -13.29
C GLU A 136 1.54 -9.53 -12.61
N PHE A 137 1.54 -9.55 -11.28
CA PHE A 137 1.47 -8.35 -10.45
C PHE A 137 2.87 -8.01 -9.97
N ILE A 138 3.30 -6.77 -10.19
CA ILE A 138 4.67 -6.33 -9.91
C ILE A 138 4.61 -5.29 -8.80
N LEU A 139 5.22 -5.61 -7.66
CA LEU A 139 5.42 -4.66 -6.58
C LEU A 139 6.82 -4.05 -6.69
N ASP A 140 6.87 -2.77 -7.07
CA ASP A 140 8.09 -1.97 -7.07
C ASP A 140 8.21 -1.23 -5.74
N MET A 141 9.31 -1.42 -5.03
CA MET A 141 9.62 -0.80 -3.74
C MET A 141 10.91 0.00 -3.84
N HIS A 142 10.88 1.27 -3.43
CA HIS A 142 12.04 2.16 -3.53
C HIS A 142 13.15 1.81 -2.51
N THR A 143 12.84 1.02 -1.48
CA THR A 143 13.78 0.62 -0.42
C THR A 143 13.31 -0.66 0.28
N SER A 144 14.24 -1.36 0.93
CA SER A 144 13.92 -2.36 1.96
C SER A 144 13.16 -1.70 3.13
N GLY A 145 12.35 -2.49 3.84
CA GLY A 145 11.56 -2.06 4.99
C GLY A 145 10.10 -1.73 4.66
N THR A 146 9.62 -2.06 3.46
CA THR A 146 8.23 -1.85 3.05
C THR A 146 7.59 -3.13 2.48
N SER A 147 6.30 -3.05 2.17
CA SER A 147 5.51 -4.15 1.61
C SER A 147 4.31 -3.64 0.82
N GLY A 148 3.71 -4.55 0.08
CA GLY A 148 2.42 -4.39 -0.54
C GLY A 148 1.55 -5.60 -0.32
N ALA A 149 0.24 -5.41 -0.46
CA ALA A 149 -0.73 -6.46 -0.33
C ALA A 149 -1.64 -6.54 -1.56
N LEU A 150 -2.01 -7.76 -1.92
CA LEU A 150 -3.07 -8.08 -2.86
C LEU A 150 -4.25 -8.64 -2.07
N ARG A 151 -5.41 -8.00 -2.16
CA ARG A 151 -6.67 -8.58 -1.65
C ARG A 151 -7.35 -9.31 -2.79
N LEU A 152 -7.60 -10.60 -2.59
CA LEU A 152 -8.33 -11.44 -3.54
C LEU A 152 -9.73 -11.69 -3.01
N LEU A 153 -10.71 -11.68 -3.90
CA LEU A 153 -12.11 -12.01 -3.61
C LEU A 153 -12.60 -13.01 -4.65
N ALA A 154 -13.09 -14.15 -4.16
CA ALA A 154 -13.75 -15.17 -4.93
C ALA A 154 -15.19 -14.78 -5.30
N ASP A 155 -15.69 -15.41 -6.36
CA ASP A 155 -17.09 -15.38 -6.79
C ASP A 155 -18.08 -15.86 -5.70
N ASN A 156 -17.66 -16.77 -4.83
CA ASN A 156 -18.44 -17.25 -3.68
C ASN A 156 -18.38 -16.33 -2.44
N GLY A 157 -17.65 -15.21 -2.49
CA GLY A 157 -17.48 -14.26 -1.39
C GLY A 157 -16.31 -14.51 -0.44
N GLU A 158 -15.61 -15.65 -0.56
CA GLU A 158 -14.35 -15.91 0.15
C GLU A 158 -13.30 -14.86 -0.24
N HIS A 159 -12.56 -14.34 0.73
CA HIS A 159 -11.52 -13.36 0.45
C HIS A 159 -10.32 -13.51 1.38
N ILE A 160 -9.15 -13.18 0.82
CA ILE A 160 -7.87 -13.25 1.49
C ILE A 160 -7.05 -12.00 1.21
N ILE A 161 -6.05 -11.76 2.04
CA ILE A 161 -5.01 -10.75 1.81
C ILE A 161 -3.66 -11.45 1.79
N ALA A 162 -2.98 -11.40 0.65
CA ALA A 162 -1.62 -11.88 0.47
C ALA A 162 -0.65 -10.70 0.55
N VAL A 163 0.36 -10.79 1.42
CA VAL A 163 1.33 -9.71 1.67
C VAL A 163 2.71 -10.13 1.19
N PHE A 164 3.40 -9.21 0.53
CA PHE A 164 4.74 -9.39 -0.01
C PHE A 164 5.59 -8.18 0.38
N GLY A 165 6.81 -8.41 0.85
CA GLY A 165 7.68 -7.29 1.18
C GLY A 165 9.13 -7.69 1.34
N VAL A 166 9.94 -6.68 1.66
CA VAL A 166 11.35 -6.84 1.98
C VAL A 166 11.61 -6.19 3.33
N HIS A 167 12.28 -6.91 4.23
CA HIS A 167 12.68 -6.41 5.53
C HIS A 167 14.13 -6.81 5.78
N ASN A 168 14.98 -5.87 6.21
CA ASN A 168 16.43 -6.06 6.35
C ASN A 168 17.05 -6.80 5.17
N TYR A 169 16.73 -6.33 3.95
CA TYR A 169 17.28 -6.80 2.68
C TYR A 169 16.88 -8.22 2.27
N LYS A 170 15.95 -8.86 2.99
CA LYS A 170 15.38 -10.17 2.66
C LYS A 170 13.88 -10.07 2.47
N ARG A 171 13.38 -10.84 1.50
CA ARG A 171 11.95 -11.10 1.29
C ARG A 171 11.23 -11.60 2.55
N TRP A 172 9.95 -11.29 2.62
CA TRP A 172 9.00 -11.90 3.54
C TRP A 172 7.63 -11.99 2.87
N CYS A 173 6.77 -12.86 3.39
CA CYS A 173 5.38 -12.96 2.97
C CYS A 173 4.48 -13.40 4.13
N ASP A 174 3.18 -13.15 3.97
CA ASP A 174 2.13 -13.61 4.87
C ASP A 174 0.80 -13.74 4.10
N ILE A 175 -0.13 -14.53 4.62
CA ILE A 175 -1.48 -14.68 4.08
C ILE A 175 -2.49 -14.59 5.21
N VAL A 176 -3.48 -13.72 5.04
CA VAL A 176 -4.60 -13.59 5.97
C VAL A 176 -5.85 -14.13 5.32
N THR A 177 -6.51 -15.06 6.00
CA THR A 177 -7.77 -15.66 5.58
C THR A 177 -8.87 -15.34 6.60
N ALA A 178 -10.09 -15.84 6.38
CA ALA A 178 -11.24 -15.64 7.28
C ALA A 178 -11.47 -14.16 7.63
N LEU A 179 -11.33 -13.30 6.62
CA LEU A 179 -11.44 -11.86 6.77
C LEU A 179 -12.90 -11.43 6.97
N GLY A 180 -13.10 -10.41 7.81
CA GLY A 180 -14.39 -9.74 7.93
C GLY A 180 -14.66 -8.83 6.73
N LYS A 181 -15.93 -8.50 6.48
CA LYS A 181 -16.37 -7.69 5.33
C LYS A 181 -15.65 -6.34 5.18
N ASP A 182 -15.23 -5.75 6.30
CA ASP A 182 -14.57 -4.45 6.33
C ASP A 182 -13.05 -4.51 6.28
N ALA A 183 -12.47 -5.72 6.18
CA ALA A 183 -11.03 -5.91 6.08
C ALA A 183 -10.54 -5.49 4.70
N SER A 184 -9.53 -4.61 4.67
CA SER A 184 -8.86 -4.16 3.46
C SER A 184 -7.34 -4.28 3.64
N GLY A 185 -6.64 -4.40 2.53
CA GLY A 185 -5.16 -4.40 2.54
C GLY A 185 -4.62 -3.11 3.17
N THR A 186 -5.28 -1.98 2.90
CA THR A 186 -4.90 -0.67 3.46
C THR A 186 -5.06 -0.60 4.98
N LYS A 187 -6.09 -1.26 5.55
CA LYS A 187 -6.29 -1.32 7.01
C LYS A 187 -5.32 -2.27 7.69
N LEU A 188 -5.06 -3.45 7.11
CA LEU A 188 -4.24 -4.48 7.76
C LEU A 188 -2.73 -4.26 7.61
N LEU A 189 -2.26 -3.72 6.49
CA LEU A 189 -0.82 -3.51 6.25
C LEU A 189 -0.05 -2.87 7.42
N PRO A 190 -0.57 -1.81 8.10
CA PRO A 190 0.10 -1.24 9.27
C PRO A 190 0.43 -2.25 10.38
N GLU A 191 -0.33 -3.33 10.54
CA GLU A 191 -0.16 -4.27 11.65
C GLU A 191 1.18 -5.03 11.60
N TRP A 192 1.77 -5.26 10.42
CA TRP A 192 3.11 -5.85 10.29
C TRP A 192 4.25 -4.89 10.70
N TYR A 193 3.91 -3.62 10.95
CA TYR A 193 4.85 -2.59 11.39
C TYR A 193 4.76 -2.29 12.88
N VAL A 194 3.81 -2.91 13.59
CA VAL A 194 3.71 -2.80 15.05
C VAL A 194 4.60 -3.86 15.69
N GLU A 195 5.62 -3.42 16.41
CA GLU A 195 6.55 -4.30 17.12
C GLU A 195 5.87 -5.11 18.22
N GLY A 196 6.39 -6.31 18.49
CA GLY A 196 5.85 -7.22 19.52
C GLY A 196 4.58 -7.99 19.13
N THR A 197 3.87 -7.59 18.08
CA THR A 197 2.66 -8.27 17.59
C THR A 197 2.98 -9.55 16.82
N ASN A 198 2.00 -10.45 16.68
CA ASN A 198 2.17 -11.68 15.90
C ASN A 198 2.51 -11.39 14.43
N ARG A 199 1.85 -10.42 13.81
CA ARG A 199 2.16 -10.00 12.42
C ARG A 199 3.52 -9.33 12.32
N GLY A 200 3.87 -8.48 13.28
CA GLY A 200 5.23 -7.93 13.39
C GLY A 200 6.29 -9.04 13.36
N LYS A 201 6.09 -10.10 14.16
CA LYS A 201 6.99 -11.28 14.17
C LYS A 201 7.08 -11.99 12.82
N VAL A 202 5.98 -12.10 12.06
CA VAL A 202 6.00 -12.71 10.70
C VAL A 202 6.84 -11.90 9.73
N LYS A 203 6.79 -10.56 9.76
CA LYS A 203 7.72 -9.73 8.97
C LYS A 203 9.18 -10.01 9.34
N TRP A 204 9.46 -10.12 10.65
CA TRP A 204 10.81 -10.36 11.17
C TRP A 204 11.34 -11.78 10.87
N SER A 205 10.49 -12.77 10.60
CA SER A 205 10.93 -14.12 10.25
C SER A 205 11.42 -14.26 8.80
N GLN A 206 11.20 -13.25 7.94
CA GLN A 206 11.77 -13.18 6.58
C GLN A 206 11.49 -14.43 5.74
N LEU A 207 10.29 -15.00 5.84
CA LEU A 207 9.93 -16.27 5.20
C LEU A 207 9.97 -16.17 3.67
N ALA A 208 10.60 -17.16 3.03
CA ALA A 208 10.55 -17.37 1.58
C ALA A 208 9.32 -18.18 1.14
N GLU A 209 8.63 -18.82 2.08
CA GLU A 209 7.41 -19.56 1.83
C GLU A 209 6.51 -19.52 3.06
N TYR A 210 5.21 -19.52 2.82
CA TYR A 210 4.19 -19.55 3.86
C TYR A 210 2.93 -20.22 3.31
N ASN A 211 2.31 -21.08 4.11
CA ASN A 211 1.07 -21.76 3.77
C ASN A 211 0.06 -21.70 4.92
N VAL A 212 -1.22 -21.61 4.58
CA VAL A 212 -2.31 -21.55 5.55
C VAL A 212 -3.57 -22.21 4.98
N ASP A 213 -4.25 -22.99 5.81
CA ASP A 213 -5.59 -23.49 5.53
C ASP A 213 -6.61 -22.47 6.05
N SER A 214 -7.47 -21.95 5.17
CA SER A 214 -8.71 -21.32 5.61
C SER A 214 -9.74 -22.40 5.91
N THR A 215 -10.50 -22.23 6.98
CA THR A 215 -11.63 -23.11 7.35
C THR A 215 -12.99 -22.45 7.11
N THR A 216 -13.01 -21.17 6.72
CA THR A 216 -14.24 -20.37 6.55
C THR A 216 -14.12 -19.51 5.29
N PRO A 217 -15.10 -19.54 4.37
CA PRO A 217 -16.36 -20.30 4.42
C PRO A 217 -16.19 -21.78 4.02
N VAL A 218 -15.08 -22.14 3.37
CA VAL A 218 -14.78 -23.49 2.92
C VAL A 218 -13.33 -23.83 3.22
N ARG A 219 -13.01 -25.13 3.36
CA ARG A 219 -11.61 -25.56 3.54
C ARG A 219 -10.83 -25.34 2.25
N ARG A 220 -9.82 -24.47 2.29
CA ARG A 220 -8.96 -24.14 1.15
C ARG A 220 -7.55 -23.79 1.63
N ASN A 221 -6.53 -24.37 1.01
CA ASN A 221 -5.16 -23.95 1.27
C ASN A 221 -4.75 -22.77 0.39
N PHE A 222 -3.97 -21.87 0.97
CA PHE A 222 -3.28 -20.80 0.27
C PHE A 222 -1.80 -20.87 0.60
N ALA A 223 -0.95 -20.68 -0.41
CA ALA A 223 0.50 -20.65 -0.19
C ALA A 223 1.19 -19.58 -1.02
N ILE A 224 2.20 -18.95 -0.44
CA ILE A 224 3.16 -18.12 -1.15
C ILE A 224 4.49 -18.86 -1.17
N LYS A 225 5.15 -18.89 -2.32
CA LYS A 225 6.52 -19.41 -2.46
C LYS A 225 7.34 -18.49 -3.34
N TYR A 226 8.45 -17.98 -2.82
CA TYR A 226 9.44 -17.27 -3.62
C TYR A 226 10.25 -18.28 -4.43
N THR A 227 10.15 -18.21 -5.76
CA THR A 227 10.93 -19.02 -6.71
C THR A 227 12.30 -18.39 -6.98
N ILE A 228 12.40 -17.06 -6.88
CA ILE A 228 13.66 -16.31 -6.80
C ILE A 228 13.64 -15.54 -5.47
N PRO A 229 14.25 -16.10 -4.41
CA PRO A 229 14.12 -15.56 -3.05
C PRO A 229 15.22 -14.57 -2.65
N GLU A 230 16.28 -14.40 -3.46
CA GLU A 230 17.43 -13.54 -3.14
C GLU A 230 17.63 -12.44 -4.18
N GLY A 231 18.35 -11.40 -3.80
CA GLY A 231 18.62 -10.24 -4.64
C GLY A 231 17.49 -9.22 -4.64
N ASN A 232 17.45 -8.41 -5.69
CA ASN A 232 16.56 -7.26 -5.78
C ASN A 232 15.37 -7.48 -6.72
N ASP A 233 15.45 -8.45 -7.64
CA ASP A 233 14.39 -8.82 -8.59
C ASP A 233 13.80 -10.18 -8.22
N LEU A 234 13.00 -10.16 -7.16
CA LEU A 234 12.37 -11.34 -6.57
C LEU A 234 11.19 -11.83 -7.41
N VAL A 235 10.91 -13.13 -7.32
CA VAL A 235 9.75 -13.76 -7.96
C VAL A 235 9.06 -14.65 -6.95
N ALA A 236 7.74 -14.49 -6.84
CA ALA A 236 6.88 -15.26 -5.97
C ALA A 236 5.67 -15.81 -6.71
N THR A 237 5.20 -16.96 -6.23
CA THR A 237 3.98 -17.59 -6.69
C THR A 237 2.99 -17.65 -5.54
N LEU A 238 1.77 -17.16 -5.75
CA LEU A 238 0.62 -17.35 -4.87
C LEU A 238 -0.24 -18.50 -5.41
N PHE A 239 -0.32 -19.59 -4.66
CA PHE A 239 -1.18 -20.73 -4.92
C PHE A 239 -2.51 -20.57 -4.18
N VAL A 240 -3.62 -20.81 -4.89
CA VAL A 240 -4.99 -20.71 -4.39
C VAL A 240 -5.69 -22.04 -4.59
N GLY A 241 -5.99 -22.74 -3.49
CA GLY A 241 -6.67 -24.03 -3.48
C GLY A 241 -5.78 -25.21 -3.85
N TRP A 242 -4.53 -25.25 -3.38
CA TRP A 242 -3.66 -26.41 -3.58
C TRP A 242 -3.85 -27.48 -2.49
#